data_AF-A0A2N5CB97-F1
#
_entry.id   AF-A0A2N5CB97-F1
#
_cell.length_a   1.000
_cell.length_b   1.000
_cell.length_c   1.000
_cell.angle_alpha   90.00
_cell.angle_beta   90.00
_cell.angle_gamma   90.00
#
_symmetry.space_group_name_H-M   'P 1'
#
loop_
_entity.id
_entity.type
_entity.pdbx_description
1 polymer ?
#
loop_
_entity_poly.entity_id
_entity_poly.type
_entity_poly.pdbx_seq_one_letter_code
_entity_poly.pdbx_strand_id
1 'polypeptide(L)' 'MLDEDQWKARVMATQTILCPRCESTRITYGACAVGPTTIHQEYVCEACQHAFSGLFALVTYYEDFPR' A
#
# COMPACT_ATOMS: atom_id res chain seq x y z
N MET A 1 5.38 -15.02 6.32
CA MET A 1 5.73 -13.81 5.55
C MET A 1 5.18 -14.02 4.16
N LEU A 2 4.29 -13.14 3.73
CA LEU A 2 3.73 -13.13 2.39
C LEU A 2 4.81 -12.69 1.40
N ASP A 3 4.85 -13.33 0.25
CA ASP A 3 5.59 -12.81 -0.90
C ASP A 3 4.82 -11.64 -1.55
N GLU A 4 5.41 -11.05 -2.60
CA GLU A 4 4.85 -9.89 -3.29
C GLU A 4 3.46 -10.18 -3.88
N ASP A 5 3.30 -11.30 -4.58
CA ASP A 5 2.05 -11.67 -5.26
C ASP A 5 0.95 -11.99 -4.24
N GLN A 6 1.28 -12.72 -3.19
CA GLN A 6 0.37 -13.04 -2.08
C GLN A 6 -0.08 -11.77 -1.36
N TRP A 7 0.86 -10.87 -1.06
CA TRP A 7 0.56 -9.61 -0.38
C TRP A 7 -0.36 -8.74 -1.25
N LYS A 8 -0.01 -8.56 -2.51
CA LYS A 8 -0.81 -7.79 -3.48
C LYS A 8 -2.20 -8.38 -3.64
N ALA A 9 -2.33 -9.69 -3.84
CA ALA A 9 -3.62 -10.35 -3.99
C ALA A 9 -4.51 -10.13 -2.75
N ARG A 10 -3.93 -10.23 -1.55
CA ARG A 10 -4.66 -10.06 -0.30
C ARG A 10 -5.09 -8.62 -0.06
N VAL A 11 -4.20 -7.65 -0.30
CA VAL A 11 -4.52 -6.22 -0.21
C VAL A 11 -5.63 -5.86 -1.19
N MET A 12 -5.56 -6.33 -2.43
CA MET A 12 -6.58 -6.02 -3.44
C MET A 12 -7.93 -6.67 -3.14
N ALA A 13 -7.94 -7.91 -2.62
CA ALA A 13 -9.17 -8.60 -2.25
C ALA A 13 -9.87 -7.98 -1.03
N THR A 14 -9.11 -7.46 -0.08
CA THR A 14 -9.63 -6.93 1.20
C THR A 14 -9.71 -5.40 1.26
N GLN A 15 -9.13 -4.72 0.27
CA GLN A 15 -8.94 -3.26 0.24
C GLN A 15 -8.29 -2.71 1.53
N THR A 16 -7.51 -3.53 2.22
CA THR A 16 -6.86 -3.20 3.50
C THR A 16 -5.38 -3.48 3.40
N ILE A 17 -4.54 -2.50 3.73
CA ILE A 17 -3.09 -2.70 3.83
C ILE A 17 -2.77 -3.53 5.08
N LEU A 18 -1.98 -4.58 4.90
CA LEU A 18 -1.46 -5.42 5.98
C LEU A 18 0.06 -5.54 5.90
N CYS A 19 0.71 -5.83 7.02
CA CYS A 19 2.13 -6.12 7.03
C CYS A 19 2.40 -7.47 6.36
N PRO A 20 3.29 -7.58 5.35
CA PRO A 20 3.61 -8.87 4.75
C PRO A 20 4.28 -9.83 5.73
N ARG A 21 4.89 -9.31 6.81
CA ARG A 21 5.61 -10.14 7.79
C ARG A 21 4.72 -10.77 8.86
N CYS A 22 3.82 -9.99 9.47
CA CYS A 22 2.99 -10.42 10.60
C CYS A 22 1.48 -10.25 10.38
N GLU A 23 1.06 -9.82 9.18
CA GLU A 23 -0.34 -9.63 8.78
C GLU A 23 -1.13 -8.60 9.61
N SER A 24 -0.46 -7.85 10.49
CA SER A 24 -1.07 -6.76 11.24
C SER A 24 -1.53 -5.63 10.30
N THR A 25 -2.68 -5.04 10.61
CA THR A 25 -3.22 -3.84 9.95
C THR A 25 -2.77 -2.54 10.61
N ARG A 26 -1.96 -2.61 11.68
CA ARG A 26 -1.37 -1.42 12.33
C ARG A 26 -0.19 -0.92 11.51
N ILE A 27 -0.50 -0.11 10.50
CA ILE A 27 0.44 0.38 9.50
C ILE A 27 0.41 1.90 9.50
N THR A 28 1.56 2.52 9.79
CA THR A 28 1.80 3.92 9.44
C THR A 28 2.25 3.97 7.98
N TYR A 29 1.77 4.95 7.21
CA TYR A 29 2.18 5.10 5.82
C TYR A 29 2.32 6.54 5.38
N GLY A 30 3.23 6.76 4.43
CA GLY A 30 3.43 8.02 3.73
C GLY A 30 3.46 7.77 2.22
N ALA A 31 3.02 8.74 1.43
CA ALA A 31 3.03 8.65 -0.02
C ALA A 31 3.80 9.82 -0.61
N CYS A 32 4.67 9.53 -1.57
CA CYS A 32 5.42 10.52 -2.32
C CYS A 32 5.17 10.32 -3.83
N ALA A 33 4.91 11.41 -4.54
CA ALA A 33 4.85 11.36 -6.00
C ALA A 33 6.28 11.16 -6.53
N VAL A 34 6.48 10.13 -7.35
CA VAL A 34 7.78 9.86 -8.01
C VAL A 34 7.75 10.30 -9.47
N GLY A 35 6.56 10.35 -10.07
CA GLY A 35 6.34 10.84 -11.42
C GLY A 35 4.89 11.29 -11.62
N PRO A 36 4.54 11.79 -12.82
CA PRO A 36 3.20 12.32 -13.10
C PRO A 36 2.09 11.26 -13.02
N THR A 37 2.44 9.97 -13.09
CA THR A 37 1.50 8.85 -13.08
C THR A 37 1.81 7.81 -12.02
N THR A 38 2.80 8.04 -11.15
CA THR A 38 3.27 7.06 -10.17
C THR A 38 3.47 7.65 -8.78
N ILE A 39 3.00 6.89 -7.78
CA ILE A 39 3.14 7.20 -6.36
C ILE A 39 3.90 6.07 -5.69
N HIS A 40 4.98 6.40 -4.99
CA HIS A 40 5.66 5.48 -4.10
C HIS A 40 5.10 5.65 -2.70
N GLN A 41 4.64 4.54 -2.13
CA GLN A 41 4.06 4.52 -0.80
C GLN A 41 4.96 3.72 0.13
N GLU A 42 5.38 4.37 1.21
CA GLU A 42 6.21 3.81 2.26
C GLU A 42 5.32 3.36 3.42
N TYR A 43 5.60 2.18 3.97
CA TYR A 43 4.85 1.57 5.05
C TYR A 43 5.78 1.18 6.19
N VAL A 44 5.32 1.40 7.42
CA VAL A 44 5.96 0.87 8.63
C VAL A 44 4.90 0.16 9.46
N CYS A 45 5.13 -1.12 9.73
CA CYS A 45 4.26 -1.87 10.64
C CYS A 45 4.59 -1.53 12.08
N GLU A 46 3.65 -0.95 12.82
CA GLU A 46 3.85 -0.58 14.23
C GLU A 46 4.00 -1.82 15.13
N ALA A 47 3.40 -2.94 14.75
CA ALA A 47 3.42 -4.17 15.54
C ALA A 47 4.77 -4.91 15.50
N CYS A 48 5.45 -4.92 14.35
CA CYS A 48 6.71 -5.67 14.18
C CYS A 48 7.88 -4.82 13.66
N GLN A 49 7.67 -3.50 13.51
CA GLN A 49 8.66 -2.51 13.04
C GLN A 49 9.25 -2.85 11.67
N HIS A 50 8.54 -3.63 10.86
CA HIS A 50 8.96 -3.95 9.50
C HIS A 50 8.59 -2.81 8.55
N ALA A 51 9.61 -2.23 7.92
CA ALA A 51 9.45 -1.26 6.84
C ALA A 51 9.40 -1.95 5.48
N PHE A 52 8.49 -1.51 4.62
CA PHE A 52 8.32 -2.00 3.25
C PHE A 52 7.65 -0.91 2.41
N SER A 53 7.62 -1.07 1.08
CA SER A 53 7.03 -0.06 0.20
C SER A 53 6.26 -0.68 -0.97
N GLY A 54 5.33 0.09 -1.53
CA GLY A 54 4.59 -0.26 -2.75
C GLY A 54 4.68 0.85 -3.79
N LEU A 55 4.54 0.48 -5.06
CA LEU A 55 4.42 1.42 -6.17
C LEU A 55 3.00 1.36 -6.73
N PHE A 56 2.36 2.51 -6.84
CA PHE A 56 1.01 2.66 -7.37
C PHE A 56 1.05 3.50 -8.64
N ALA A 57 0.19 3.15 -9.59
CA ALA A 57 0.05 3.84 -10.86
C ALA A 57 -1.34 4.49 -10.95
N LEU A 58 -1.43 5.60 -11.69
CA LEU A 58 -2.70 6.21 -12.06
C LEU A 58 -3.55 5.20 -12.85
N VAL A 59 -4.74 4.89 -12.34
CA VAL A 59 -5.68 3.99 -13.01
C VAL A 59 -6.78 4.75 -13.74
N THR A 60 -7.15 5.93 -13.25
CA THR A 60 -8.31 6.69 -13.73
C THR A 60 -8.22 8.15 -13.30
N TYR A 61 -8.99 9.03 -13.93
CA TYR A 61 -9.13 10.44 -13.59
C TYR A 61 -10.63 10.76 -13.45
N TYR A 62 -10.97 11.63 -12.50
CA TYR A 62 -12.32 12.16 -12.31
C TYR A 62 -12.22 13.66 -12.04
N GLU A 63 -13.14 14.45 -12.62
CA GLU A 63 -13.22 15.89 -12.35
C GLU A 63 -13.70 16.19 -10.93
N ASP A 64 -14.56 15.33 -10.37
CA ASP A 64 -15.06 15.38 -8.99
C ASP A 64 -14.86 14.02 -8.28
N PHE A 65 -14.10 13.99 -7.18
CA PHE A 65 -13.85 12.79 -6.37
C PHE A 65 -15.12 12.38 -5.59
N PRO A 66 -15.42 11.08 -5.38
CA PRO A 66 -16.73 10.70 -4.84
C PRO A 66 -16.92 11.12 -3.37
N ARG A 67 -18.17 11.50 -3.03
CA ARG A 67 -18.69 11.53 -1.65
C ARG A 67 -18.82 10.12 -1.09
#